data_AF-A0A3P6B7P0-F1
#
_entry.id   AF-A0A3P6B7P0-F1
#
_cell.length_a   1.000
_cell.length_b   1.000
_cell.length_c   1.000
_cell.angle_alpha   90.00
_cell.angle_beta   90.00
_cell.angle_gamma   90.00
#
_symmetry.space_group_name_H-M   'P 1'
#
loop_
_entity.id
_entity.type
_entity.pdbx_description
1 polymer ?
#
loop_
_entity_poly.entity_id
_entity_poly.type
_entity_poly.pdbx_seq_one_letter_code
_entity_poly.pdbx_strand_id
1 'polypeptide(L)'
;MDIRRRPPKPPVNPNRFLDNRSPPPPPSSDDDIDRNRSPKASDALPLPLYLTNAVFFTLFFSVAYYLLHRWRDKIRYNTPLHVVTITELGAIVALIASFIYLLGFFGIDFVQSFISRADSNDSDRDYLVNEDHHRLVTCPPPIVAKLPNPEPPLPEEDEEIVKSVLDGVVPSYALESRLGDCKRAASIRREALQRMTGRSIEGLPLDGFDYDSILGQCCEMPVGYVQIPVGIAGPLLLDGYEYSVPMATTEGCLVASTNRGCKAMYVSGGATSTVLKDGMTRAPVVRFASARRASELKFFLESPENFETLAVVFNRSSRFARLQSVMCTIAGKNAYVRFSCSTGDAMGMNMVSKGVQNVLEFLTEDFPDMDVIGISGNFCSDKKPAAVNWIEGRGKSVVCEAVIRGETVNKVLKTSVASLVELNMLKNLTGSAIAGSLGGFNAHASNIVSAVFLATGQDPAQNVESSQCITMMEAINDGKDIHISVTMPSIEVGTVGGGTQLASQSACLNLLGVKGASKEAPGMNSRRLATIVAGAVLAGELSLMSAIAAGQLVKSHMKYNRSSRDITGATTTTTT
;
A
#
# COMPACT_ATOMS: atom_id res chain seq x y z
N MET A 1 -0.06 -53.42 -62.15
CA MET A 1 1.20 -53.78 -61.49
C MET A 1 0.99 -53.68 -59.99
N ASP A 2 0.89 -54.87 -59.39
CA ASP A 2 1.09 -55.32 -58.01
C ASP A 2 0.90 -54.34 -56.84
N ILE A 3 -0.06 -54.48 -55.91
CA ILE A 3 -0.53 -55.61 -55.06
C ILE A 3 0.36 -55.91 -53.83
N ARG A 4 -0.32 -55.89 -52.66
CA ARG A 4 -0.10 -56.56 -51.33
C ARG A 4 0.52 -55.69 -50.22
N ARG A 5 -0.23 -55.30 -49.18
CA ARG A 5 -0.85 -56.06 -48.03
C ARG A 5 0.09 -56.17 -46.81
N ARG A 6 -0.37 -55.61 -45.68
CA ARG A 6 0.19 -55.68 -44.31
C ARG A 6 0.24 -57.12 -43.75
N PRO A 7 1.01 -57.34 -42.66
CA PRO A 7 0.38 -57.87 -41.43
C PRO A 7 0.87 -57.21 -40.10
N PRO A 8 0.23 -57.52 -38.95
CA PRO A 8 0.26 -56.75 -37.71
C PRO A 8 1.27 -57.25 -36.64
N LYS A 9 1.37 -56.50 -35.53
CA LYS A 9 2.16 -56.81 -34.32
C LYS A 9 1.85 -58.18 -33.69
N PRO A 10 2.84 -58.88 -33.10
CA PRO A 10 2.62 -59.91 -32.09
C PRO A 10 2.75 -59.37 -30.64
N PRO A 11 2.29 -60.14 -29.62
CA PRO A 11 1.99 -59.66 -28.28
C PRO A 11 3.17 -59.76 -27.30
N VAL A 12 3.03 -59.06 -26.18
CA VAL A 12 3.82 -59.22 -24.94
C VAL A 12 3.59 -60.62 -24.36
N ASN A 13 4.64 -61.29 -23.89
CA ASN A 13 4.49 -62.21 -22.76
C ASN A 13 5.76 -62.26 -21.88
N PRO A 14 5.59 -62.50 -20.56
CA PRO A 14 6.54 -62.25 -19.49
C PRO A 14 7.37 -63.50 -19.13
N ASN A 15 8.28 -63.30 -18.18
CA ASN A 15 9.09 -64.31 -17.48
C ASN A 15 10.31 -64.87 -18.23
N ARG A 16 11.47 -64.34 -17.88
CA ARG A 16 12.55 -65.21 -17.40
C ARG A 16 13.20 -64.61 -16.16
N PHE A 17 12.92 -65.26 -15.04
CA PHE A 17 13.54 -65.11 -13.73
C PHE A 17 15.01 -65.56 -13.76
N LEU A 18 15.79 -64.91 -12.89
CA LEU A 18 16.93 -65.39 -12.09
C LEU A 18 18.15 -65.97 -12.81
N ASP A 19 19.33 -65.36 -12.58
CA ASP A 19 20.16 -65.91 -11.50
C ASP A 19 21.25 -64.95 -10.98
N ASN A 20 21.61 -65.21 -9.72
CA ASN A 20 22.56 -64.54 -8.84
C ASN A 20 23.98 -64.35 -9.39
N ARG A 21 24.63 -63.24 -9.00
CA ARG A 21 25.99 -63.17 -8.38
C ARG A 21 26.43 -61.72 -8.13
N SER A 22 26.62 -61.34 -6.85
CA SER A 22 27.50 -60.26 -6.38
C SER A 22 28.99 -60.62 -6.64
N PRO A 23 30.00 -59.71 -6.68
CA PRO A 23 30.38 -58.63 -5.72
C PRO A 23 31.04 -57.38 -6.44
N PRO A 24 31.97 -56.52 -5.93
CA PRO A 24 32.53 -56.17 -4.59
C PRO A 24 32.48 -54.61 -4.28
N PRO A 25 33.14 -54.04 -3.23
CA PRO A 25 32.85 -52.69 -2.69
C PRO A 25 33.59 -51.54 -3.41
N PRO A 26 33.25 -50.25 -3.16
CA PRO A 26 33.79 -49.13 -3.92
C PRO A 26 35.21 -48.72 -3.47
N PRO A 27 36.09 -48.27 -4.38
CA PRO A 27 37.36 -47.66 -4.01
C PRO A 27 37.23 -46.17 -3.67
N SER A 28 38.22 -45.72 -2.91
CA SER A 28 38.39 -44.44 -2.24
C SER A 28 38.77 -43.27 -3.15
N SER A 29 38.65 -42.09 -2.54
CA SER A 29 38.97 -40.72 -2.96
C SER A 29 40.37 -40.49 -3.55
N ASP A 30 40.45 -39.37 -4.29
CA ASP A 30 41.61 -38.66 -4.82
C ASP A 30 42.14 -39.17 -6.17
N ASP A 31 41.64 -38.59 -7.28
CA ASP A 31 42.48 -38.29 -8.47
C ASP A 31 41.79 -37.55 -9.66
N ASP A 32 40.50 -37.17 -9.61
CA ASP A 32 39.82 -36.53 -10.78
C ASP A 32 39.34 -35.08 -10.55
N ILE A 33 40.21 -34.20 -10.01
CA ILE A 33 39.96 -32.75 -9.96
C ILE A 33 41.11 -32.00 -10.67
N ASP A 34 41.22 -32.08 -12.00
CA ASP A 34 42.02 -31.05 -12.70
C ASP A 34 41.77 -30.84 -14.21
N ARG A 35 40.56 -31.07 -14.75
CA ARG A 35 40.33 -30.90 -16.21
C ARG A 35 39.18 -30.04 -16.69
N ASN A 36 38.55 -29.22 -15.84
CA ASN A 36 37.54 -28.24 -16.29
C ASN A 36 37.65 -26.88 -15.56
N ARG A 37 38.73 -26.14 -15.78
CA ARG A 37 38.77 -24.70 -15.47
C ARG A 37 38.70 -23.87 -16.74
N SER A 38 37.59 -23.14 -16.91
CA SER A 38 37.50 -22.01 -17.83
C SER A 38 38.45 -20.90 -17.37
N PRO A 39 39.22 -20.26 -18.28
CA PRO A 39 40.18 -19.22 -17.90
C PRO A 39 39.45 -18.04 -17.24
N LYS A 40 39.96 -17.61 -16.08
CA LYS A 40 39.42 -16.47 -15.33
C LYS A 40 40.33 -15.25 -15.57
N ALA A 41 39.79 -14.04 -15.49
CA ALA A 41 40.57 -12.79 -15.59
C ALA A 41 41.69 -12.68 -14.53
N SER A 42 41.68 -13.55 -13.52
CA SER A 42 42.78 -13.78 -12.56
C SER A 42 44.08 -14.25 -13.19
N ASP A 43 44.02 -14.84 -14.39
CA ASP A 43 45.16 -15.52 -15.01
C ASP A 43 46.03 -14.55 -15.85
N ALA A 44 45.65 -13.27 -15.92
CA ALA A 44 46.31 -12.23 -16.71
C ALA A 44 47.30 -11.35 -15.92
N LEU A 45 47.47 -11.54 -14.61
CA LEU A 45 48.31 -10.68 -13.77
C LEU A 45 49.32 -11.50 -12.94
N PRO A 46 50.61 -11.11 -12.89
CA PRO A 46 51.67 -11.87 -12.21
C PRO A 46 51.64 -11.73 -10.67
N LEU A 47 50.63 -11.07 -10.09
CA LEU A 47 50.53 -10.78 -8.66
C LEU A 47 49.18 -11.23 -8.07
N PRO A 48 49.12 -11.62 -6.78
CA PRO A 48 47.88 -12.00 -6.12
C PRO A 48 46.81 -10.89 -6.21
N LEU A 49 45.61 -11.24 -6.65
CA LEU A 49 44.51 -10.29 -6.91
C LEU A 49 44.18 -9.36 -5.75
N TYR A 50 44.20 -9.86 -4.51
CA TYR A 50 43.93 -9.03 -3.33
C TYR A 50 44.98 -7.93 -3.15
N LEU A 51 46.23 -8.21 -3.52
CA LEU A 51 47.35 -7.27 -3.40
C LEU A 51 47.25 -6.20 -4.49
N THR A 52 46.95 -6.60 -5.72
CA THR A 52 46.75 -5.66 -6.85
C THR A 52 45.55 -4.75 -6.58
N ASN A 53 44.44 -5.30 -6.09
CA ASN A 53 43.27 -4.52 -5.68
C ASN A 53 43.57 -3.55 -4.54
N ALA A 54 44.29 -3.99 -3.50
CA ALA A 54 44.69 -3.11 -2.41
C ALA A 54 45.57 -1.95 -2.91
N VAL A 55 46.50 -2.21 -3.83
CA VAL A 55 47.38 -1.19 -4.42
C VAL A 55 46.58 -0.18 -5.25
N PHE A 56 45.71 -0.62 -6.15
CA PHE A 56 44.96 0.32 -7.00
C PHE A 56 43.87 1.07 -6.23
N PHE A 57 43.26 0.45 -5.22
CA PHE A 57 42.30 1.12 -4.34
C PHE A 57 43.00 2.21 -3.50
N THR A 58 44.13 1.88 -2.86
CA THR A 58 44.90 2.86 -2.09
C THR A 58 45.47 3.97 -2.97
N LEU A 59 45.95 3.64 -4.18
CA LEU A 59 46.42 4.63 -5.16
C LEU A 59 45.29 5.58 -5.58
N PHE A 60 44.10 5.05 -5.90
CA PHE A 60 42.95 5.87 -6.30
C PHE A 60 42.58 6.89 -5.23
N PHE A 61 42.37 6.46 -3.99
CA PHE A 61 41.97 7.37 -2.91
C PHE A 61 43.09 8.36 -2.52
N SER A 62 44.35 7.92 -2.53
CA SER A 62 45.48 8.80 -2.19
C SER A 62 45.68 9.89 -3.24
N VAL A 63 45.58 9.54 -4.53
CA VAL A 63 45.74 10.47 -5.65
C VAL A 63 44.53 11.40 -5.77
N ALA A 64 43.30 10.89 -5.56
CA ALA A 64 42.09 11.71 -5.50
C ALA A 64 42.17 12.74 -4.37
N TYR A 65 42.61 12.31 -3.18
CA TYR A 65 42.80 13.20 -2.04
C TYR A 65 43.85 14.29 -2.32
N TYR A 66 44.97 13.92 -2.93
CA TYR A 66 46.01 14.88 -3.35
C TYR A 66 45.46 15.93 -4.34
N LEU A 67 44.73 15.50 -5.37
CA LEU A 67 44.15 16.40 -6.38
C LEU A 67 43.09 17.33 -5.77
N LEU A 68 42.23 16.83 -4.88
CA LEU A 68 41.25 17.64 -4.17
C LEU A 68 41.92 18.70 -3.28
N HIS A 69 43.02 18.35 -2.60
CA HIS A 69 43.78 19.31 -1.81
C HIS A 69 44.42 20.39 -2.68
N ARG A 70 45.01 20.00 -3.82
CA ARG A 70 45.62 20.95 -4.77
C ARG A 70 44.61 21.87 -5.43
N TRP A 71 43.45 21.36 -5.81
CA TRP A 71 42.36 22.18 -6.35
C TRP A 71 41.80 23.14 -5.30
N ARG A 72 41.67 22.69 -4.04
CA ARG A 72 41.32 23.58 -2.92
C ARG A 72 42.33 24.71 -2.75
N ASP A 73 43.62 24.42 -2.84
CA ASP A 73 44.67 25.44 -2.74
C ASP A 73 44.61 26.42 -3.93
N LYS A 74 44.38 25.94 -5.15
CA LYS A 74 44.20 26.81 -6.33
C LYS A 74 42.99 27.73 -6.21
N ILE A 75 41.87 27.23 -5.70
CA ILE A 75 40.68 28.05 -5.43
C ILE A 75 41.01 29.12 -4.39
N ARG A 76 41.78 28.79 -3.35
CA ARG A 76 42.17 29.74 -2.29
C ARG A 76 43.10 30.85 -2.80
N TYR A 77 43.95 30.56 -3.79
CA TYR A 77 44.92 31.52 -4.35
C TYR A 77 44.50 32.10 -5.72
N ASN A 78 43.23 31.94 -6.13
CA ASN A 78 42.69 32.39 -7.43
C ASN A 78 43.52 31.92 -8.65
N THR A 79 44.18 30.78 -8.56
CA THR A 79 44.88 30.18 -9.69
C THR A 79 43.86 29.46 -10.58
N PRO A 80 43.84 29.70 -11.90
CA PRO A 80 42.90 29.02 -12.79
C PRO A 80 43.08 27.50 -12.76
N LEU A 81 41.97 26.76 -12.58
CA LEU A 81 41.99 25.30 -12.43
C LEU A 81 42.52 24.55 -13.66
N HIS A 82 42.46 25.17 -14.85
CA HIS A 82 42.97 24.60 -16.10
C HIS A 82 44.50 24.63 -16.20
N VAL A 83 45.21 25.37 -15.34
CA VAL A 83 46.67 25.40 -15.31
C VAL A 83 47.16 24.23 -14.48
N VAL A 84 47.57 23.13 -15.13
CA VAL A 84 47.96 21.87 -14.47
C VAL A 84 49.48 21.76 -14.40
N THR A 85 50.04 21.49 -13.22
CA THR A 85 51.49 21.23 -13.07
C THR A 85 51.85 19.81 -13.51
N ILE A 86 53.13 19.54 -13.79
CA ILE A 86 53.60 18.19 -14.16
C ILE A 86 53.21 17.14 -13.10
N THR A 87 53.23 17.50 -11.81
CA THR A 87 52.84 16.60 -10.71
C THR A 87 51.34 16.34 -10.68
N GLU A 88 50.52 17.35 -10.98
CA GLU A 88 49.06 17.19 -11.08
C GLU A 88 48.66 16.41 -12.33
N LEU A 89 49.38 16.60 -13.44
CA LEU A 89 49.18 15.82 -14.65
C LEU A 89 49.49 14.34 -14.40
N GLY A 90 50.60 14.04 -13.72
CA GLY A 90 50.93 12.67 -13.30
C GLY A 90 49.88 12.06 -12.37
N ALA A 91 49.36 12.85 -11.43
CA ALA A 91 48.27 12.44 -10.55
C ALA A 91 46.96 12.19 -11.33
N ILE A 92 46.60 13.03 -12.29
CA ILE A 92 45.40 12.83 -13.12
C ILE A 92 45.54 11.53 -13.93
N VAL A 93 46.71 11.28 -14.53
CA VAL A 93 46.96 10.03 -15.27
C VAL A 93 46.86 8.81 -14.34
N ALA A 94 47.45 8.88 -13.15
CA ALA A 94 47.36 7.79 -12.16
C ALA A 94 45.93 7.57 -11.66
N LEU A 95 45.14 8.63 -11.49
CA LEU A 95 43.74 8.55 -11.11
C LEU A 95 42.92 7.88 -12.22
N ILE A 96 43.13 8.27 -13.48
CA ILE A 96 42.44 7.66 -14.63
C ILE A 96 42.83 6.19 -14.76
N ALA A 97 44.12 5.85 -14.64
CA ALA A 97 44.59 4.47 -14.74
C ALA A 97 44.02 3.58 -13.62
N SER A 98 44.01 4.07 -12.38
CA SER A 98 43.41 3.34 -11.25
C SER A 98 41.89 3.24 -11.35
N PHE A 99 41.22 4.28 -11.88
CA PHE A 99 39.79 4.25 -12.15
C PHE A 99 39.43 3.24 -13.24
N ILE A 100 40.17 3.20 -14.36
CA ILE A 100 39.98 2.21 -15.43
C ILE A 100 40.21 0.79 -14.89
N TYR A 101 41.21 0.59 -14.04
CA TYR A 101 41.44 -0.70 -13.39
C TYR A 101 40.25 -1.12 -12.51
N LEU A 102 39.78 -0.23 -11.63
CA LEU A 102 38.65 -0.50 -10.75
C LEU A 102 37.34 -0.70 -11.54
N LEU A 103 37.12 0.06 -12.61
CA LEU A 103 35.97 -0.11 -13.50
C LEU A 103 36.08 -1.40 -14.34
N GLY A 104 37.27 -1.79 -14.78
CA GLY A 104 37.47 -3.07 -15.46
C GLY A 104 37.25 -4.26 -14.53
N PHE A 105 37.71 -4.17 -13.28
CA PHE A 105 37.61 -5.27 -12.33
C PHE A 105 36.21 -5.40 -11.70
N PHE A 106 35.60 -4.29 -11.26
CA PHE A 106 34.23 -4.30 -10.69
C PHE A 106 33.14 -4.19 -11.76
N GLY A 107 33.45 -3.60 -12.91
CA GLY A 107 32.50 -3.38 -13.99
C GLY A 107 32.30 -4.59 -14.89
N ILE A 108 33.17 -5.60 -14.91
CA ILE A 108 32.90 -6.84 -15.66
C ILE A 108 31.75 -7.62 -15.03
N ASP A 109 31.64 -7.69 -13.70
CA ASP A 109 30.47 -8.30 -13.02
C ASP A 109 29.19 -7.49 -13.28
N PHE A 110 29.30 -6.16 -13.35
CA PHE A 110 28.18 -5.27 -13.65
C PHE A 110 27.74 -5.31 -15.13
N VAL A 111 28.68 -5.42 -16.06
CA VAL A 111 28.44 -5.49 -17.51
C VAL A 111 28.01 -6.88 -17.94
N GLN A 112 28.53 -7.97 -17.33
CA GLN A 112 27.96 -9.31 -17.51
C GLN A 112 26.51 -9.36 -17.05
N SER A 113 26.17 -8.72 -15.92
CA SER A 113 24.77 -8.57 -15.47
C SER A 113 23.88 -7.78 -16.44
N PHE A 114 24.44 -6.91 -17.28
CA PHE A 114 23.69 -6.12 -18.27
C PHE A 114 23.62 -6.81 -19.64
N ILE A 115 24.67 -7.50 -20.08
CA ILE A 115 24.68 -8.28 -21.33
C ILE A 115 23.75 -9.49 -21.20
N SER A 116 23.71 -10.17 -20.04
CA SER A 116 22.70 -11.21 -19.75
C SER A 116 21.25 -10.71 -19.77
N ARG A 117 21.05 -9.38 -19.69
CA ARG A 117 19.73 -8.73 -19.81
C ARG A 117 19.42 -8.24 -21.23
N ALA A 118 20.42 -8.11 -22.09
CA ALA A 118 20.29 -7.50 -23.42
C ALA A 118 20.11 -8.53 -24.55
N ASP A 119 20.55 -9.79 -24.38
CA ASP A 119 20.43 -10.85 -25.39
C ASP A 119 19.10 -11.61 -25.36
N SER A 120 18.09 -11.16 -24.60
CA SER A 120 16.74 -11.76 -24.61
C SER A 120 15.84 -11.23 -25.74
N ASN A 121 16.41 -10.91 -26.90
CA ASN A 121 15.70 -10.45 -28.10
C ASN A 121 16.50 -10.77 -29.36
N ASP A 122 16.70 -12.04 -29.72
CA ASP A 122 16.46 -12.49 -31.10
C ASP A 122 16.45 -14.02 -31.24
N SER A 123 15.77 -14.46 -32.29
CA SER A 123 15.30 -15.80 -32.66
C SER A 123 16.31 -16.96 -32.77
N ASP A 124 15.81 -18.16 -32.42
CA ASP A 124 16.04 -19.50 -33.00
C ASP A 124 17.46 -19.91 -33.46
N ARG A 125 18.10 -20.84 -32.72
CA ARG A 125 18.39 -22.23 -33.14
C ARG A 125 19.39 -22.93 -32.21
N ASP A 126 19.03 -24.16 -31.86
CA ASP A 126 19.83 -25.32 -31.42
C ASP A 126 21.20 -25.06 -30.78
N TYR A 127 21.39 -25.42 -29.51
CA TYR A 127 22.49 -26.30 -29.08
C TYR A 127 22.26 -26.82 -27.65
N LEU A 128 22.05 -28.14 -27.58
CA LEU A 128 22.38 -29.12 -26.54
C LEU A 128 22.22 -28.74 -25.05
N VAL A 129 21.23 -29.41 -24.47
CA VAL A 129 20.88 -29.60 -23.06
C VAL A 129 22.11 -29.81 -22.17
N ASN A 130 22.35 -28.87 -21.25
CA ASN A 130 22.87 -29.17 -19.92
C ASN A 130 21.78 -28.79 -18.92
N GLU A 131 21.26 -29.80 -18.22
CA GLU A 131 20.25 -29.65 -17.19
C GLU A 131 20.82 -28.92 -15.97
N ASP A 132 20.50 -27.65 -15.80
CA ASP A 132 20.41 -27.02 -14.48
C ASP A 132 19.06 -26.31 -14.38
N HIS A 133 18.17 -26.93 -13.61
CA HIS A 133 16.77 -26.53 -13.43
C HIS A 133 16.63 -25.17 -12.73
N HIS A 134 16.59 -24.08 -13.49
CA HIS A 134 15.79 -22.93 -13.08
C HIS A 134 14.31 -23.27 -13.25
N ARG A 135 13.76 -24.03 -12.28
CA ARG A 135 12.30 -24.15 -12.14
C ARG A 135 11.76 -22.75 -11.97
N LEU A 136 10.99 -22.27 -12.94
CA LEU A 136 9.93 -21.30 -12.69
C LEU A 136 9.18 -21.82 -11.46
N VAL A 137 9.34 -21.14 -10.32
CA VAL A 137 8.57 -21.44 -9.11
C VAL A 137 7.14 -21.03 -9.40
N THR A 138 6.45 -21.86 -10.18
CA THR A 138 5.01 -21.89 -10.19
C THR A 138 4.63 -22.57 -8.90
N CYS A 139 3.92 -21.85 -8.02
CA CYS A 139 3.34 -22.48 -6.84
C CYS A 139 2.50 -23.66 -7.34
N PRO A 140 2.80 -24.91 -6.93
CA PRO A 140 1.98 -26.04 -7.33
C PRO A 140 0.54 -25.80 -6.89
N PRO A 141 -0.47 -26.31 -7.63
CA PRO A 141 -1.85 -26.18 -7.22
C PRO A 141 -1.99 -26.72 -5.78
N PRO A 142 -2.68 -26.00 -4.88
CA PRO A 142 -2.87 -26.43 -3.50
C PRO A 142 -3.46 -27.84 -3.47
N ILE A 143 -2.90 -28.70 -2.61
CA ILE A 143 -3.48 -30.00 -2.29
C ILE A 143 -4.92 -29.74 -1.84
N VAL A 144 -5.88 -30.39 -2.51
CA VAL A 144 -7.31 -30.28 -2.19
C VAL A 144 -7.50 -30.75 -0.75
N ALA A 145 -7.78 -29.83 0.17
CA ALA A 145 -8.21 -30.19 1.51
C ALA A 145 -9.50 -31.01 1.36
N LYS A 146 -9.54 -32.21 1.95
CA LYS A 146 -10.76 -33.04 1.94
C LYS A 146 -11.92 -32.20 2.49
N LEU A 147 -13.03 -32.19 1.77
CA LEU A 147 -14.29 -31.67 2.28
C LEU A 147 -14.54 -32.30 3.68
N PRO A 148 -14.82 -31.49 4.71
CA PRO A 148 -15.34 -31.98 5.98
C PRO A 148 -16.59 -32.83 5.77
N ASN A 149 -16.97 -33.61 6.78
CA ASN A 149 -18.15 -34.49 6.76
C ASN A 149 -19.39 -33.79 6.16
N PRO A 150 -20.25 -34.51 5.42
CA PRO A 150 -21.38 -33.92 4.71
C PRO A 150 -22.25 -33.10 5.67
N GLU A 151 -22.41 -31.82 5.34
CA GLU A 151 -23.45 -30.97 5.90
C GLU A 151 -24.83 -31.66 5.74
N PRO A 152 -25.81 -31.37 6.61
CA PRO A 152 -27.14 -31.93 6.46
C PRO A 152 -27.67 -31.67 5.04
N PRO A 153 -28.40 -32.63 4.44
CA PRO A 153 -28.86 -32.51 3.06
C PRO A 153 -29.70 -31.24 2.91
N LEU A 154 -29.36 -30.45 1.89
CA LEU A 154 -30.14 -29.27 1.52
C LEU A 154 -31.58 -29.68 1.16
N PRO A 155 -32.56 -28.78 1.33
CA PRO A 155 -33.88 -28.97 0.76
C PRO A 155 -33.79 -29.32 -0.72
N GLU A 156 -34.65 -30.21 -1.22
CA GLU A 156 -34.62 -30.71 -2.60
C GLU A 156 -34.69 -29.56 -3.64
N GLU A 157 -35.48 -28.53 -3.35
CA GLU A 157 -35.56 -27.32 -4.18
C GLU A 157 -34.22 -26.57 -4.25
N ASP A 158 -33.49 -26.44 -3.13
CA ASP A 158 -32.18 -25.78 -3.10
C ASP A 158 -31.13 -26.60 -3.85
N GLU A 159 -31.21 -27.93 -3.77
CA GLU A 159 -30.33 -28.85 -4.50
C GLU A 159 -30.48 -28.70 -6.03
N GLU A 160 -31.71 -28.56 -6.53
CA GLU A 160 -31.97 -28.29 -7.95
C GLU A 160 -31.42 -26.93 -8.40
N ILE A 161 -31.56 -25.90 -7.55
CA ILE A 161 -31.03 -24.56 -7.86
C ILE A 161 -29.50 -24.59 -7.85
N VAL A 162 -28.87 -25.23 -6.86
CA VAL A 162 -27.41 -25.42 -6.83
C VAL A 162 -26.94 -26.10 -8.10
N LYS A 163 -27.57 -27.21 -8.52
CA LYS A 163 -27.25 -27.89 -9.77
C LYS A 163 -27.41 -26.98 -10.99
N SER A 164 -28.47 -26.18 -11.04
CA SER A 164 -28.70 -25.21 -12.12
C SER A 164 -27.63 -24.12 -12.18
N VAL A 165 -27.06 -23.72 -11.04
CA VAL A 165 -25.92 -22.78 -10.97
C VAL A 165 -24.63 -23.47 -11.44
N LEU A 166 -24.39 -24.72 -11.02
CA LEU A 166 -23.22 -25.52 -11.43
C LEU A 166 -23.20 -25.76 -12.95
N ASP A 167 -24.35 -26.08 -13.53
CA ASP A 167 -24.52 -26.33 -14.96
C ASP A 167 -24.51 -25.02 -15.79
N GLY A 168 -24.43 -23.86 -15.14
CA GLY A 168 -24.40 -22.55 -15.79
C GLY A 168 -25.74 -22.06 -16.35
N VAL A 169 -26.84 -22.75 -16.03
CA VAL A 169 -28.20 -22.40 -16.45
C VAL A 169 -28.69 -21.14 -15.72
N VAL A 170 -28.39 -21.04 -14.42
CA VAL A 170 -28.71 -19.86 -13.60
C VAL A 170 -27.41 -19.12 -13.25
N PRO A 171 -27.22 -17.88 -13.71
CA PRO A 171 -26.08 -17.08 -13.30
C PRO A 171 -26.10 -16.78 -11.80
N SER A 172 -24.99 -16.99 -11.10
CA SER A 172 -24.88 -16.79 -9.65
C SER A 172 -25.25 -15.37 -9.17
N TYR A 173 -24.98 -14.33 -9.95
CA TYR A 173 -25.33 -12.95 -9.62
C TYR A 173 -26.84 -12.66 -9.66
N ALA A 174 -27.65 -13.57 -10.22
CA ALA A 174 -29.10 -13.40 -10.35
C ALA A 174 -29.89 -14.10 -9.24
N LEU A 175 -29.22 -14.72 -8.26
CA LEU A 175 -29.87 -15.51 -7.22
C LEU A 175 -30.74 -14.64 -6.30
N GLU A 176 -30.26 -13.47 -5.89
CA GLU A 176 -31.01 -12.55 -5.02
C GLU A 176 -32.34 -12.13 -5.68
N SER A 177 -32.31 -11.76 -6.97
CA SER A 177 -33.50 -11.30 -7.69
C SER A 177 -34.48 -12.42 -8.03
N ARG A 178 -34.00 -13.66 -8.24
CA ARG A 178 -34.86 -14.82 -8.53
C ARG A 178 -35.52 -15.41 -7.29
N LEU A 179 -34.77 -15.48 -6.18
CA LEU A 179 -35.23 -16.15 -4.97
C LEU A 179 -35.99 -15.21 -4.05
N GLY A 180 -35.76 -13.90 -4.12
CA GLY A 180 -36.38 -12.92 -3.22
C GLY A 180 -35.93 -13.04 -1.77
N ASP A 181 -34.90 -13.85 -1.51
CA ASP A 181 -34.29 -14.08 -0.20
C ASP A 181 -32.76 -14.02 -0.35
N CYS A 182 -32.17 -12.91 0.13
CA CYS A 182 -30.74 -12.66 -0.02
C CYS A 182 -29.89 -13.64 0.79
N LYS A 183 -30.37 -14.12 1.94
CA LYS A 183 -29.65 -15.09 2.77
C LYS A 183 -29.64 -16.46 2.10
N ARG A 184 -30.80 -16.91 1.59
CA ARG A 184 -30.92 -18.15 0.81
C ARG A 184 -30.06 -18.10 -0.44
N ALA A 185 -30.05 -16.96 -1.16
CA ALA A 185 -29.18 -16.74 -2.31
C ALA A 185 -27.69 -16.88 -1.96
N ALA A 186 -27.23 -16.28 -0.85
CA ALA A 186 -25.86 -16.42 -0.38
C ALA A 186 -25.53 -17.88 0.00
N SER A 187 -26.46 -18.60 0.62
CA SER A 187 -26.31 -20.02 0.98
C SER A 187 -26.14 -20.92 -0.25
N ILE A 188 -27.03 -20.79 -1.23
CA ILE A 188 -26.98 -21.56 -2.49
C ILE A 188 -25.69 -21.25 -3.25
N ARG A 189 -25.30 -19.98 -3.32
CA ARG A 189 -24.04 -19.57 -3.95
C ARG A 189 -22.84 -20.18 -3.26
N ARG A 190 -22.81 -20.14 -1.92
CA ARG A 190 -21.78 -20.76 -1.09
C ARG A 190 -21.65 -22.25 -1.42
N GLU A 191 -22.76 -22.97 -1.47
CA GLU A 191 -22.73 -24.41 -1.74
C GLU A 191 -22.25 -24.72 -3.17
N ALA A 192 -22.79 -24.00 -4.17
CA ALA A 192 -22.33 -24.13 -5.54
C ALA A 192 -20.82 -23.87 -5.65
N LEU A 193 -20.30 -22.84 -4.97
CA LEU A 193 -18.87 -22.53 -4.94
C LEU A 193 -18.02 -23.66 -4.32
N GLN A 194 -18.47 -24.27 -3.21
CA GLN A 194 -17.78 -25.40 -2.58
C GLN A 194 -17.68 -26.59 -3.53
N ARG A 195 -18.79 -26.93 -4.21
CA ARG A 195 -18.84 -28.04 -5.16
C ARG A 195 -18.01 -27.78 -6.42
N MET A 196 -18.07 -26.56 -6.98
CA MET A 196 -17.27 -26.17 -8.14
C MET A 196 -15.77 -26.25 -7.87
N THR A 197 -15.35 -25.81 -6.68
CA THR A 197 -13.93 -25.71 -6.34
C THR A 197 -13.37 -26.97 -5.68
N GLY A 198 -14.24 -27.83 -5.15
CA GLY A 198 -13.87 -28.96 -4.30
C GLY A 198 -13.21 -28.52 -2.98
N ARG A 199 -13.40 -27.26 -2.57
CA ARG A 199 -12.77 -26.67 -1.38
C ARG A 199 -13.82 -26.19 -0.39
N SER A 200 -13.61 -26.50 0.88
CA SER A 200 -14.46 -26.03 1.97
C SER A 200 -14.29 -24.53 2.23
N ILE A 201 -15.39 -23.86 2.52
CA ILE A 201 -15.41 -22.50 3.10
C ILE A 201 -15.98 -22.49 4.52
N GLU A 202 -15.89 -23.64 5.21
CA GLU A 202 -16.15 -23.76 6.64
C GLU A 202 -15.33 -22.72 7.42
N GLY A 203 -15.94 -22.13 8.44
CA GLY A 203 -15.34 -21.05 9.24
C GLY A 203 -15.62 -19.64 8.71
N LEU A 204 -16.10 -19.47 7.47
CA LEU A 204 -16.71 -18.21 7.02
C LEU A 204 -18.18 -18.21 7.47
N PRO A 205 -18.62 -17.33 8.39
CA PRO A 205 -20.01 -17.34 8.86
C PRO A 205 -21.01 -16.95 7.77
N LEU A 206 -22.23 -17.49 7.89
CA LEU A 206 -23.39 -17.17 7.06
C LEU A 206 -24.54 -16.58 7.91
N ASP A 207 -24.76 -17.09 9.12
CA ASP A 207 -25.80 -16.60 10.01
C ASP A 207 -25.40 -15.31 10.74
N GLY A 208 -26.40 -14.53 11.20
CA GLY A 208 -26.16 -13.34 12.01
C GLY A 208 -25.80 -12.07 11.21
N PHE A 209 -25.95 -12.11 9.88
CA PHE A 209 -25.75 -10.97 9.00
C PHE A 209 -27.03 -10.64 8.22
N ASP A 210 -27.34 -9.34 8.13
CA ASP A 210 -28.47 -8.82 7.36
C ASP A 210 -28.05 -8.66 5.88
N TYR A 211 -28.31 -9.67 5.06
CA TYR A 211 -27.96 -9.66 3.64
C TYR A 211 -28.79 -8.68 2.80
N ASP A 212 -29.99 -8.32 3.25
CA ASP A 212 -30.80 -7.31 2.56
C ASP A 212 -30.15 -5.93 2.64
N SER A 213 -29.44 -5.64 3.74
CA SER A 213 -28.75 -4.36 3.94
C SER A 213 -27.58 -4.11 2.96
N ILE A 214 -27.00 -5.16 2.35
CA ILE A 214 -25.89 -5.02 1.39
C ILE A 214 -26.32 -5.03 -0.07
N LEU A 215 -27.53 -5.51 -0.37
CA LEU A 215 -28.01 -5.70 -1.73
C LEU A 215 -28.04 -4.36 -2.50
N GLY A 216 -27.32 -4.32 -3.62
CA GLY A 216 -27.26 -3.15 -4.50
C GLY A 216 -26.55 -1.93 -3.89
N GLN A 217 -25.85 -2.10 -2.75
CA GLN A 217 -25.22 -1.00 -2.04
C GLN A 217 -23.77 -1.27 -1.64
N CYS A 218 -23.47 -2.44 -1.05
CA CYS A 218 -22.18 -2.68 -0.40
C CYS A 218 -21.36 -3.83 -1.01
N CYS A 219 -22.01 -4.94 -1.40
CA CYS A 219 -21.31 -6.10 -1.91
C CYS A 219 -22.22 -6.93 -2.82
N GLU A 220 -21.68 -7.34 -3.97
CA GLU A 220 -22.30 -8.27 -4.90
C GLU A 220 -21.86 -9.71 -4.62
N MET A 221 -22.73 -10.67 -4.95
CA MET A 221 -22.43 -12.10 -4.87
C MET A 221 -21.89 -12.59 -3.50
N PRO A 222 -22.51 -12.23 -2.36
CA PRO A 222 -22.04 -12.64 -1.04
C PRO A 222 -22.07 -14.17 -0.85
N VAL A 223 -21.08 -14.71 -0.15
CA VAL A 223 -20.99 -16.13 0.27
C VAL A 223 -20.83 -16.31 1.78
N GLY A 224 -20.92 -15.20 2.52
CA GLY A 224 -20.59 -15.09 3.94
C GLY A 224 -20.03 -13.70 4.25
N TYR A 225 -19.44 -13.54 5.42
CA TYR A 225 -18.79 -12.29 5.83
C TYR A 225 -17.57 -12.56 6.73
N VAL A 226 -16.61 -11.64 6.77
CA VAL A 226 -15.40 -11.77 7.60
C VAL A 226 -15.61 -11.03 8.92
N GLN A 227 -15.30 -11.70 10.04
CA GLN A 227 -15.30 -11.10 11.36
C GLN A 227 -13.94 -10.48 11.68
N ILE A 228 -13.92 -9.19 12.03
CA ILE A 228 -12.73 -8.47 12.48
C ILE A 228 -12.95 -8.01 13.92
N PRO A 229 -12.05 -8.34 14.88
CA PRO A 229 -12.19 -7.89 16.27
C PRO A 229 -12.20 -6.36 16.37
N VAL A 230 -13.11 -5.81 17.18
CA VAL A 230 -13.20 -4.37 17.49
C VAL A 230 -12.77 -4.12 18.93
N GLY A 231 -11.70 -3.35 19.12
CA GLY A 231 -11.27 -2.84 20.42
C GLY A 231 -11.58 -1.35 20.58
N ILE A 232 -11.52 -0.86 21.83
CA ILE A 232 -11.73 0.56 22.15
C ILE A 232 -10.42 1.16 22.68
N ALA A 233 -10.01 2.31 22.14
CA ALA A 233 -8.96 3.16 22.68
C ALA A 233 -9.55 4.47 23.22
N GLY A 234 -9.26 4.82 24.48
CA GLY A 234 -9.74 6.06 25.06
C GLY A 234 -9.78 6.10 26.60
N PRO A 235 -10.30 7.20 27.19
CA PRO A 235 -10.87 8.34 26.48
C PRO A 235 -9.80 9.18 25.74
N LEU A 236 -10.09 9.54 24.49
CA LEU A 236 -9.38 10.57 23.74
C LEU A 236 -10.03 11.91 24.07
N LEU A 237 -9.36 12.76 24.85
CA LEU A 237 -9.79 14.13 25.12
C LEU A 237 -9.35 15.03 23.96
N LEU A 238 -10.31 15.45 23.13
CA LEU A 238 -10.10 16.22 21.90
C LEU A 238 -11.11 17.36 21.82
N ASP A 239 -10.61 18.59 21.66
CA ASP A 239 -11.43 19.81 21.54
C ASP A 239 -12.40 20.00 22.73
N GLY A 240 -12.01 19.54 23.92
CA GLY A 240 -12.83 19.57 25.14
C GLY A 240 -13.86 18.44 25.27
N TYR A 241 -13.90 17.49 24.33
CA TYR A 241 -14.81 16.34 24.36
C TYR A 241 -14.04 15.02 24.52
N GLU A 242 -14.66 14.05 25.18
CA GLU A 242 -14.09 12.71 25.35
C GLU A 242 -14.68 11.73 24.32
N TYR A 243 -13.80 11.01 23.62
CA TYR A 243 -14.19 9.99 22.65
C TYR A 243 -13.64 8.62 23.04
N SER A 244 -14.47 7.58 22.90
CA SER A 244 -14.05 6.19 22.95
C SER A 244 -13.89 5.69 21.52
N VAL A 245 -12.65 5.60 21.04
CA VAL A 245 -12.36 5.36 19.62
C VAL A 245 -12.45 3.86 19.30
N PRO A 246 -13.40 3.42 18.47
CA PRO A 246 -13.47 2.03 18.03
C PRO A 246 -12.42 1.74 16.95
N MET A 247 -11.73 0.61 17.08
CA MET A 247 -10.63 0.19 16.22
C MET A 247 -10.81 -1.29 15.85
N ALA A 248 -11.10 -1.57 14.58
CA ALA A 248 -11.23 -2.93 14.07
C ALA A 248 -9.89 -3.40 13.51
N THR A 249 -9.26 -4.40 14.13
CA THR A 249 -7.92 -4.85 13.74
C THR A 249 -7.64 -6.29 14.15
N THR A 250 -6.76 -6.94 13.41
CA THR A 250 -6.13 -8.22 13.77
C THR A 250 -4.68 -8.04 14.22
N GLU A 251 -4.13 -6.82 14.13
CA GLU A 251 -2.80 -6.50 14.63
C GLU A 251 -2.86 -6.34 16.16
N GLY A 252 -2.25 -7.28 16.88
CA GLY A 252 -2.08 -7.13 18.33
C GLY A 252 -1.15 -5.96 18.67
N CYS A 253 -1.17 -5.53 19.94
CA CYS A 253 -0.63 -4.25 20.43
C CYS A 253 -1.31 -2.97 19.91
N LEU A 254 -1.95 -2.95 18.73
CA LEU A 254 -2.37 -1.70 18.10
C LEU A 254 -3.30 -0.88 19.00
N VAL A 255 -4.44 -1.46 19.40
CA VAL A 255 -5.43 -0.79 20.27
C VAL A 255 -4.82 -0.39 21.62
N ALA A 256 -4.02 -1.28 22.22
CA ALA A 256 -3.37 -1.02 23.51
C ALA A 256 -2.34 0.13 23.42
N SER A 257 -1.60 0.22 22.32
CA SER A 257 -0.65 1.30 22.05
C SER A 257 -1.37 2.62 21.86
N THR A 258 -2.41 2.67 21.03
CA THR A 258 -3.23 3.87 20.85
C THR A 258 -3.85 4.33 22.17
N ASN A 259 -4.35 3.38 22.98
CA ASN A 259 -4.90 3.68 24.30
C ASN A 259 -3.87 4.30 25.26
N ARG A 260 -2.62 3.84 25.23
CA ARG A 260 -1.50 4.45 25.98
C ARG A 260 -1.24 5.89 25.51
N GLY A 261 -1.31 6.15 24.21
CA GLY A 261 -1.24 7.48 23.63
C GLY A 261 -2.36 8.40 24.13
N CYS A 262 -3.61 7.93 24.05
CA CYS A 262 -4.77 8.65 24.57
C CYS A 262 -4.59 9.00 26.05
N LYS A 263 -4.08 8.05 26.86
CA LYS A 263 -3.80 8.29 28.28
C LYS A 263 -2.77 9.40 28.49
N ALA A 264 -1.69 9.43 27.71
CA ALA A 264 -0.65 10.45 27.82
C ALA A 264 -1.18 11.85 27.45
N MET A 265 -2.00 11.94 26.40
CA MET A 265 -2.65 13.19 26.00
C MET A 265 -3.65 13.65 27.07
N TYR A 266 -4.50 12.75 27.56
CA TYR A 266 -5.54 13.06 28.55
C TYR A 266 -4.96 13.69 29.82
N VAL A 267 -3.93 13.07 30.41
CA VAL A 267 -3.31 13.59 31.64
C VAL A 267 -2.52 14.90 31.41
N SER A 268 -2.26 15.25 30.17
CA SER A 268 -1.56 16.48 29.79
C SER A 268 -2.52 17.60 29.35
N GLY A 269 -3.83 17.39 29.42
CA GLY A 269 -4.85 18.40 29.10
C GLY A 269 -5.62 18.15 27.80
N GLY A 270 -5.33 17.05 27.10
CA GLY A 270 -5.99 16.70 25.83
C GLY A 270 -5.28 17.27 24.61
N ALA A 271 -5.97 17.18 23.48
CA ALA A 271 -5.53 17.69 22.18
C ALA A 271 -6.53 18.69 21.61
N THR A 272 -6.03 19.51 20.68
CA THR A 272 -6.81 20.46 19.90
C THR A 272 -6.67 20.16 18.42
N SER A 273 -7.74 20.33 17.65
CA SER A 273 -7.73 20.10 16.22
C SER A 273 -8.39 21.22 15.43
N THR A 274 -8.04 21.31 14.15
CA THR A 274 -8.64 22.26 13.21
C THR A 274 -8.75 21.61 11.83
N VAL A 275 -9.94 21.72 11.23
CA VAL A 275 -10.17 21.36 9.83
C VAL A 275 -9.80 22.56 8.95
N LEU A 276 -8.78 22.41 8.13
CA LEU A 276 -8.25 23.46 7.25
C LEU A 276 -8.98 23.53 5.91
N LYS A 277 -9.39 22.37 5.37
CA LYS A 277 -10.10 22.24 4.09
C LYS A 277 -11.10 21.08 4.17
N ASP A 278 -12.22 21.19 3.46
CA ASP A 278 -13.24 20.15 3.32
C ASP A 278 -13.79 20.15 1.88
N GLY A 279 -13.24 19.28 1.04
CA GLY A 279 -13.55 19.20 -0.39
C GLY A 279 -13.15 17.87 -1.01
N MET A 280 -14.14 17.10 -1.45
CA MET A 280 -13.91 15.87 -2.22
C MET A 280 -13.66 16.21 -3.69
N THR A 281 -12.82 15.41 -4.36
CA THR A 281 -12.37 15.70 -5.72
C THR A 281 -12.74 14.63 -6.73
N ARG A 282 -13.02 15.07 -7.96
CA ARG A 282 -13.09 14.22 -9.15
C ARG A 282 -12.37 14.91 -10.28
N ALA A 283 -11.61 14.16 -11.07
CA ALA A 283 -10.84 14.73 -12.16
C ALA A 283 -11.02 13.96 -13.47
N PRO A 284 -11.91 14.39 -14.38
CA PRO A 284 -11.98 13.85 -15.73
C PRO A 284 -10.73 14.15 -16.54
N VAL A 285 -10.52 13.32 -17.56
CA VAL A 285 -9.57 13.57 -18.64
C VAL A 285 -10.36 13.76 -19.94
N VAL A 286 -10.08 14.87 -20.62
CA VAL A 286 -10.67 15.20 -21.92
C VAL A 286 -9.57 15.47 -22.93
N ARG A 287 -9.89 15.34 -24.22
CA ARG A 287 -8.94 15.46 -25.32
C ARG A 287 -9.48 16.36 -26.42
N PHE A 288 -8.56 17.08 -27.06
CA PHE A 288 -8.83 17.92 -28.23
C PHE A 288 -7.92 17.56 -29.40
N ALA A 289 -8.16 18.17 -30.56
CA ALA A 289 -7.32 18.03 -31.74
C ALA A 289 -5.91 18.63 -31.56
N SER A 290 -5.77 19.68 -30.74
CA SER A 290 -4.50 20.38 -30.52
C SER A 290 -4.34 20.83 -29.06
N ALA A 291 -3.08 21.04 -28.65
CA ALA A 291 -2.75 21.61 -27.34
C ALA A 291 -3.33 23.03 -27.15
N ARG A 292 -3.35 23.84 -28.21
CA ARG A 292 -3.96 25.18 -28.20
C ARG A 292 -5.43 25.11 -27.78
N ARG A 293 -6.19 24.20 -28.40
CA ARG A 293 -7.62 24.03 -28.11
C ARG A 293 -7.87 23.50 -26.69
N ALA A 294 -7.02 22.58 -26.22
CA ALA A 294 -7.07 22.15 -24.82
C ALA A 294 -6.76 23.30 -23.84
N SER A 295 -5.84 24.20 -24.17
CA SER A 295 -5.55 25.40 -23.38
C SER A 295 -6.72 26.39 -23.36
N GLU A 296 -7.48 26.52 -24.45
CA GLU A 296 -8.71 27.34 -24.46
C GLU A 296 -9.72 26.84 -23.41
N LEU A 297 -9.91 25.52 -23.29
CA LEU A 297 -10.72 24.94 -22.21
C LEU A 297 -10.15 25.26 -20.82
N LYS A 298 -8.84 25.12 -20.62
CA LYS A 298 -8.20 25.46 -19.32
C LYS A 298 -8.51 26.91 -18.92
N PHE A 299 -8.29 27.86 -19.83
CA PHE A 299 -8.53 29.27 -19.53
C PHE A 299 -10.00 29.57 -19.30
N PHE A 300 -10.90 28.88 -20.01
CA PHE A 300 -12.33 28.98 -19.77
C PHE A 300 -12.71 28.51 -18.36
N LEU A 301 -12.23 27.33 -17.95
CA LEU A 301 -12.54 26.71 -16.66
C LEU A 301 -11.99 27.47 -15.45
N GLU A 302 -10.82 28.09 -15.61
CA GLU A 302 -10.13 28.83 -14.54
C GLU A 302 -10.46 30.33 -14.54
N SER A 303 -11.25 30.81 -15.49
CA SER A 303 -11.73 32.20 -15.50
C SER A 303 -12.74 32.42 -14.37
N PRO A 304 -12.52 33.40 -13.47
CA PRO A 304 -13.48 33.75 -12.42
C PRO A 304 -14.86 34.13 -12.96
N GLU A 305 -14.93 34.67 -14.18
CA GLU A 305 -16.18 35.08 -14.83
C GLU A 305 -17.08 33.88 -15.15
N ASN A 306 -16.50 32.70 -15.38
CA ASN A 306 -17.23 31.48 -15.73
C ASN A 306 -17.55 30.60 -14.52
N PHE A 307 -16.88 30.81 -13.39
CA PHE A 307 -16.98 29.92 -12.23
C PHE A 307 -18.41 29.81 -11.70
N GLU A 308 -19.15 30.92 -11.63
CA GLU A 308 -20.53 30.92 -11.11
C GLU A 308 -21.46 30.06 -12.00
N THR A 309 -21.34 30.17 -13.32
CA THR A 309 -22.10 29.34 -14.26
C THR A 309 -21.78 27.87 -14.10
N LEU A 310 -20.48 27.53 -14.02
CA LEU A 310 -20.03 26.15 -13.78
C LEU A 310 -20.54 25.62 -12.44
N ALA A 311 -20.51 26.43 -11.39
CA ALA A 311 -21.01 26.08 -10.07
C ALA A 311 -22.53 25.84 -10.10
N VAL A 312 -23.32 26.67 -10.78
CA VAL A 312 -24.77 26.46 -10.94
C VAL A 312 -25.06 25.12 -11.63
N VAL A 313 -24.36 24.81 -12.72
CA VAL A 313 -24.52 23.54 -13.45
C VAL A 313 -24.13 22.35 -12.57
N PHE A 314 -22.98 22.44 -11.91
CA PHE A 314 -22.46 21.39 -11.03
C PHE A 314 -23.42 21.13 -9.85
N ASN A 315 -23.88 22.19 -9.19
CA ASN A 315 -24.65 22.13 -7.94
C ASN A 315 -26.08 21.59 -8.16
N ARG A 316 -26.60 21.60 -9.39
CA ARG A 316 -27.88 20.93 -9.74
C ARG A 316 -27.85 19.42 -9.50
N SER A 317 -26.66 18.81 -9.42
CA SER A 317 -26.51 17.37 -9.21
C SER A 317 -27.03 16.89 -7.85
N SER A 318 -26.97 17.74 -6.81
CA SER A 318 -27.30 17.39 -5.42
C SER A 318 -27.52 18.64 -4.56
N ARG A 319 -28.46 18.55 -3.60
CA ARG A 319 -28.69 19.61 -2.61
C ARG A 319 -27.48 19.89 -1.70
N PHE A 320 -26.56 18.93 -1.55
CA PHE A 320 -25.36 19.04 -0.69
C PHE A 320 -24.09 19.38 -1.46
N ALA A 321 -24.07 19.14 -2.78
CA ALA A 321 -22.90 19.42 -3.59
C ALA A 321 -22.72 20.93 -3.76
N ARG A 322 -21.60 21.48 -3.31
CA ARG A 322 -21.20 22.84 -3.65
C ARG A 322 -19.80 22.83 -4.24
N LEU A 323 -19.70 23.13 -5.53
CA LEU A 323 -18.43 23.34 -6.22
C LEU A 323 -17.64 24.45 -5.52
N GLN A 324 -16.37 24.18 -5.25
CA GLN A 324 -15.45 25.09 -4.54
C GLN A 324 -14.35 25.60 -5.46
N SER A 325 -13.81 24.75 -6.32
CA SER A 325 -12.74 25.11 -7.25
C SER A 325 -12.67 24.13 -8.43
N VAL A 326 -12.06 24.60 -9.51
CA VAL A 326 -11.72 23.81 -10.69
C VAL A 326 -10.26 24.10 -11.03
N MET A 327 -9.43 23.05 -11.05
CA MET A 327 -8.02 23.14 -11.41
C MET A 327 -7.79 22.32 -12.68
N CYS A 328 -7.26 22.92 -13.74
CA CYS A 328 -7.05 22.22 -15.01
C CYS A 328 -5.55 22.13 -15.34
N THR A 329 -5.05 20.91 -15.55
CA THR A 329 -3.66 20.65 -15.98
C THR A 329 -3.64 20.11 -17.40
N ILE A 330 -2.74 20.60 -18.25
CA ILE A 330 -2.61 20.17 -19.65
C ILE A 330 -1.41 19.24 -19.83
N ALA A 331 -1.59 18.15 -20.57
CA ALA A 331 -0.50 17.33 -21.09
C ALA A 331 -0.70 17.09 -22.59
N GLY A 332 0.03 17.86 -23.41
CA GLY A 332 -0.16 17.88 -24.85
C GLY A 332 -1.56 18.36 -25.22
N LYS A 333 -2.31 17.51 -25.93
CA LYS A 333 -3.70 17.80 -26.35
C LYS A 333 -4.77 17.28 -25.37
N ASN A 334 -4.37 16.80 -24.19
CA ASN A 334 -5.27 16.32 -23.15
C ASN A 334 -5.33 17.32 -21.98
N ALA A 335 -6.52 17.49 -21.41
CA ALA A 335 -6.76 18.29 -20.22
C ALA A 335 -7.27 17.41 -19.06
N TYR A 336 -6.69 17.60 -17.88
CA TYR A 336 -7.04 16.92 -16.64
C TYR A 336 -7.67 17.93 -15.69
N VAL A 337 -8.98 17.84 -15.49
CA VAL A 337 -9.76 18.89 -14.84
C VAL A 337 -10.18 18.43 -13.45
N ARG A 338 -9.50 18.85 -12.40
CA ARG A 338 -9.81 18.48 -11.01
C ARG A 338 -10.84 19.44 -10.41
N PHE A 339 -12.05 18.95 -10.24
CA PHE A 339 -13.13 19.64 -9.53
C PHE A 339 -13.04 19.33 -8.03
N SER A 340 -13.15 20.36 -7.18
CA SER A 340 -13.30 20.22 -5.73
C SER A 340 -14.70 20.64 -5.30
N CYS A 341 -15.32 19.88 -4.40
CA CYS A 341 -16.70 20.10 -3.98
C CYS A 341 -16.91 19.68 -2.52
N SER A 342 -17.70 20.46 -1.78
CA SER A 342 -18.23 20.03 -0.48
C SER A 342 -19.37 19.02 -0.66
N THR A 343 -19.47 18.03 0.22
CA THR A 343 -20.36 16.86 0.02
C THR A 343 -21.30 16.59 1.19
N GLY A 344 -21.47 17.58 2.09
CA GLY A 344 -22.18 17.39 3.35
C GLY A 344 -21.49 16.32 4.19
N ASP A 345 -22.27 15.44 4.81
CA ASP A 345 -21.76 14.37 5.67
C ASP A 345 -21.42 13.06 4.92
N ALA A 346 -21.62 13.01 3.61
CA ALA A 346 -21.17 11.91 2.79
C ALA A 346 -19.69 12.09 2.43
N MET A 347 -18.95 10.98 2.28
CA MET A 347 -17.60 11.02 1.69
C MET A 347 -17.67 11.60 0.26
N GLY A 348 -18.74 11.24 -0.48
CA GLY A 348 -19.25 12.09 -1.56
C GLY A 348 -18.77 11.76 -2.98
N MET A 349 -18.05 10.66 -3.18
CA MET A 349 -17.51 10.29 -4.50
C MET A 349 -18.53 10.19 -5.62
N ASN A 350 -19.70 9.59 -5.36
CA ASN A 350 -20.78 9.52 -6.36
C ASN A 350 -21.39 10.90 -6.64
N MET A 351 -21.48 11.73 -5.60
CA MET A 351 -22.04 13.08 -5.68
C MET A 351 -21.17 13.98 -6.56
N VAL A 352 -19.84 13.98 -6.34
CA VAL A 352 -18.91 14.76 -7.14
C VAL A 352 -18.85 14.26 -8.58
N SER A 353 -18.85 12.95 -8.81
CA SER A 353 -18.88 12.38 -10.18
C SER A 353 -20.10 12.85 -10.98
N LYS A 354 -21.28 12.87 -10.35
CA LYS A 354 -22.50 13.37 -11.01
C LYS A 354 -22.42 14.87 -11.32
N GLY A 355 -21.89 15.67 -10.40
CA GLY A 355 -21.67 17.11 -10.64
C GLY A 355 -20.71 17.38 -11.79
N VAL A 356 -19.63 16.62 -11.88
CA VAL A 356 -18.69 16.69 -13.01
C VAL A 356 -19.36 16.30 -14.32
N GLN A 357 -20.14 15.22 -14.34
CA GLN A 357 -20.84 14.78 -15.54
C GLN A 357 -21.74 15.89 -16.10
N ASN A 358 -22.53 16.55 -15.25
CA ASN A 358 -23.35 17.69 -15.66
C ASN A 358 -22.52 18.83 -16.29
N VAL A 359 -21.35 19.13 -15.72
CA VAL A 359 -20.47 20.17 -16.25
C VAL A 359 -19.87 19.77 -17.60
N LEU A 360 -19.46 18.51 -17.77
CA LEU A 360 -18.95 18.03 -19.05
C LEU A 360 -20.00 18.07 -20.16
N GLU A 361 -21.25 17.71 -19.84
CA GLU A 361 -22.38 17.81 -20.76
C GLU A 361 -22.64 19.27 -21.16
N PHE A 362 -22.66 20.19 -20.18
CA PHE A 362 -22.79 21.62 -20.45
C PHE A 362 -21.66 22.18 -21.33
N LEU A 363 -20.42 21.79 -21.08
CA LEU A 363 -19.26 22.24 -21.85
C LEU A 363 -19.31 21.78 -23.32
N THR A 364 -20.11 20.78 -23.66
CA THR A 364 -20.21 20.26 -25.04
C THR A 364 -20.86 21.29 -25.99
N GLU A 365 -21.59 22.28 -25.46
CA GLU A 365 -22.18 23.37 -26.26
C GLU A 365 -21.09 24.30 -26.86
N ASP A 366 -20.12 24.73 -26.04
CA ASP A 366 -19.02 25.62 -26.45
C ASP A 366 -17.76 24.87 -26.94
N PHE A 367 -17.63 23.61 -26.53
CA PHE A 367 -16.54 22.71 -26.89
C PHE A 367 -17.07 21.41 -27.51
N PRO A 368 -17.78 21.47 -28.66
CA PRO A 368 -18.35 20.28 -29.31
C PRO A 368 -17.28 19.31 -29.83
N ASP A 369 -16.04 19.77 -29.94
CA ASP A 369 -14.87 19.00 -30.33
C ASP A 369 -14.15 18.32 -29.14
N MET A 370 -14.69 18.45 -27.93
CA MET A 370 -14.16 17.82 -26.71
C MET A 370 -14.47 16.33 -26.66
N ASP A 371 -13.44 15.50 -26.66
CA ASP A 371 -13.54 14.05 -26.47
C ASP A 371 -13.34 13.70 -24.99
N VAL A 372 -14.41 13.25 -24.32
CA VAL A 372 -14.36 12.84 -22.91
C VAL A 372 -13.80 11.43 -22.81
N ILE A 373 -12.50 11.32 -22.55
CA ILE A 373 -11.79 10.03 -22.44
C ILE A 373 -12.23 9.26 -21.19
N GLY A 374 -12.52 9.96 -20.09
CA GLY A 374 -13.07 9.34 -18.90
C GLY A 374 -13.32 10.31 -17.75
N ILE A 375 -14.31 9.98 -16.93
CA ILE A 375 -14.70 10.79 -15.75
C ILE A 375 -13.63 10.81 -14.65
N SER A 376 -12.68 9.87 -14.70
CA SER A 376 -11.57 9.75 -13.76
C SER A 376 -10.25 9.52 -14.50
N GLY A 377 -9.55 10.61 -14.81
CA GLY A 377 -8.21 10.64 -15.40
C GLY A 377 -7.07 10.53 -14.38
N ASN A 378 -7.31 9.91 -13.23
CA ASN A 378 -6.34 9.73 -12.13
C ASN A 378 -5.75 11.01 -11.49
N PHE A 379 -6.16 12.21 -11.92
CA PHE A 379 -5.72 13.49 -11.31
C PHE A 379 -6.54 13.90 -10.06
N CYS A 380 -7.48 13.05 -9.59
CA CYS A 380 -8.25 13.32 -8.38
C CYS A 380 -7.38 13.34 -7.10
N SER A 381 -6.44 12.43 -6.83
CA SER A 381 -6.32 11.00 -7.20
C SER A 381 -7.06 10.14 -6.17
N ASP A 382 -7.56 8.96 -6.56
CA ASP A 382 -8.36 8.11 -5.65
C ASP A 382 -7.82 6.69 -5.56
N LYS A 383 -7.52 6.22 -4.35
CA LYS A 383 -6.90 4.93 -4.03
C LYS A 383 -5.48 4.76 -4.60
N LYS A 384 -4.77 5.88 -4.84
CA LYS A 384 -3.39 5.90 -5.37
C LYS A 384 -2.56 6.98 -4.67
N PRO A 385 -1.29 6.69 -4.30
CA PRO A 385 -0.43 7.71 -3.72
C PRO A 385 -0.16 8.81 -4.76
N ALA A 386 -0.48 10.06 -4.44
CA ALA A 386 -0.35 11.18 -5.36
C ALA A 386 0.02 12.48 -4.65
N ALA A 387 0.95 13.23 -5.25
CA ALA A 387 1.45 14.48 -4.69
C ALA A 387 0.39 15.59 -4.70
N VAL A 388 -0.54 15.54 -5.66
CA VAL A 388 -1.65 16.49 -5.73
C VAL A 388 -2.53 16.41 -4.48
N ASN A 389 -2.73 15.22 -3.90
CA ASN A 389 -3.50 15.07 -2.67
C ASN A 389 -2.72 15.59 -1.45
N TRP A 390 -1.40 15.38 -1.43
CA TRP A 390 -0.52 15.91 -0.39
C TRP A 390 -0.48 17.44 -0.36
N ILE A 391 -0.39 18.07 -1.54
CA ILE A 391 -0.19 19.52 -1.69
C ILE A 391 -1.54 20.26 -1.61
N GLU A 392 -2.52 19.84 -2.39
CA GLU A 392 -3.78 20.56 -2.52
C GLU A 392 -4.84 20.12 -1.50
N GLY A 393 -4.67 18.92 -0.93
CA GLY A 393 -5.65 18.25 -0.08
C GLY A 393 -6.70 17.47 -0.88
N ARG A 394 -7.45 16.60 -0.19
CA ARG A 394 -8.60 15.84 -0.71
C ARG A 394 -9.48 15.32 0.43
N GLY A 395 -10.79 15.52 0.40
CA GLY A 395 -11.62 15.23 1.57
C GLY A 395 -11.39 16.27 2.66
N LYS A 396 -11.04 15.85 3.89
CA LYS A 396 -10.75 16.76 5.00
C LYS A 396 -9.24 16.91 5.22
N SER A 397 -8.77 18.14 5.22
CA SER A 397 -7.43 18.48 5.70
C SER A 397 -7.51 18.86 7.17
N VAL A 398 -6.78 18.15 8.04
CA VAL A 398 -6.85 18.31 9.49
C VAL A 398 -5.46 18.46 10.08
N VAL A 399 -5.31 19.40 11.01
CA VAL A 399 -4.18 19.48 11.94
C VAL A 399 -4.68 19.13 13.33
N CYS A 400 -3.94 18.32 14.05
CA CYS A 400 -4.22 17.97 15.45
C CYS A 400 -2.93 18.05 16.25
N GLU A 401 -2.98 18.68 17.42
CA GLU A 401 -1.80 18.92 18.27
C GLU A 401 -2.08 18.71 19.75
N ALA A 402 -1.01 18.47 20.51
CA ALA A 402 -1.06 18.36 21.96
C ALA A 402 0.28 18.78 22.58
N VAL A 403 0.22 19.26 23.82
CA VAL A 403 1.39 19.42 24.68
C VAL A 403 1.43 18.27 25.68
N ILE A 404 2.51 17.51 25.70
CA ILE A 404 2.70 16.39 26.64
C ILE A 404 3.74 16.79 27.67
N ARG A 405 3.33 16.74 28.95
CA ARG A 405 4.19 17.10 30.07
C ARG A 405 5.38 16.15 30.18
N GLY A 406 6.58 16.66 30.49
CA GLY A 406 7.78 15.83 30.65
C GLY A 406 7.63 14.69 31.64
N GLU A 407 6.89 14.91 32.73
CA GLU A 407 6.56 13.87 33.70
C GLU A 407 5.76 12.73 33.05
N THR A 408 4.79 13.06 32.20
CA THR A 408 3.99 12.08 31.44
C THR A 408 4.86 11.33 30.44
N VAL A 409 5.77 12.02 29.74
CA VAL A 409 6.71 11.38 28.81
C VAL A 409 7.56 10.32 29.54
N ASN A 410 8.07 10.65 30.72
CA ASN A 410 8.85 9.70 31.51
C ASN A 410 7.99 8.59 32.13
N LYS A 411 6.87 8.93 32.78
CA LYS A 411 6.07 7.98 33.58
C LYS A 411 5.16 7.11 32.73
N VAL A 412 4.51 7.66 31.71
CA VAL A 412 3.54 6.92 30.86
C VAL A 412 4.24 6.40 29.62
N LEU A 413 5.00 7.25 28.92
CA LEU A 413 5.63 6.92 27.64
C LEU A 413 7.01 6.25 27.78
N LYS A 414 7.56 6.24 29.00
CA LYS A 414 8.80 5.51 29.37
C LYS A 414 9.99 5.90 28.48
N THR A 415 10.07 7.17 28.11
CA THR A 415 11.14 7.75 27.28
C THR A 415 11.45 9.19 27.74
N SER A 416 12.32 9.90 27.02
CA SER A 416 12.63 11.32 27.25
C SER A 416 12.14 12.21 26.10
N VAL A 417 11.94 13.50 26.37
CA VAL A 417 11.58 14.50 25.34
C VAL A 417 12.65 14.59 24.26
N ALA A 418 13.93 14.66 24.65
CA ALA A 418 15.06 14.75 23.72
C ALA A 418 15.10 13.55 22.76
N SER A 419 14.91 12.34 23.27
CA SER A 419 14.90 11.11 22.46
C SER A 419 13.74 11.09 21.46
N LEU A 420 12.56 11.60 21.83
CA LEU A 420 11.41 11.67 20.93
C LEU A 420 11.65 12.66 19.78
N VAL A 421 12.15 13.85 20.09
CA VAL A 421 12.44 14.88 19.09
C VAL A 421 13.52 14.39 18.12
N GLU A 422 14.62 13.83 18.65
CA GLU A 422 15.69 13.27 17.82
C GLU A 422 15.17 12.13 16.93
N LEU A 423 14.42 11.19 17.49
CA LEU A 423 13.86 10.09 16.71
C LEU A 423 12.88 10.57 15.64
N ASN A 424 12.05 11.59 15.92
CA ASN A 424 11.16 12.16 14.92
C ASN A 424 11.94 12.74 13.73
N MET A 425 12.99 13.53 14.03
CA MET A 425 13.86 14.10 13.01
C MET A 425 14.57 13.04 12.16
N LEU A 426 15.09 11.99 12.79
CA LEU A 426 15.85 10.95 12.09
C LEU A 426 14.95 9.95 11.37
N LYS A 427 13.80 9.56 11.95
CA LYS A 427 12.92 8.52 11.41
C LYS A 427 11.85 9.09 10.49
N ASN A 428 10.99 9.96 11.01
CA ASN A 428 9.81 10.44 10.30
C ASN A 428 10.15 11.45 9.22
N LEU A 429 11.21 12.25 9.42
CA LEU A 429 11.63 13.24 8.43
C LEU A 429 12.78 12.71 7.56
N THR A 430 13.98 12.57 8.14
CA THR A 430 15.19 12.18 7.38
C THR A 430 15.03 10.79 6.75
N GLY A 431 14.57 9.80 7.51
CA GLY A 431 14.35 8.43 7.01
C GLY A 431 13.34 8.39 5.86
N SER A 432 12.20 9.07 6.01
CA SER A 432 11.19 9.19 4.96
C SER A 432 11.70 9.95 3.72
N ALA A 433 12.54 10.97 3.90
CA ALA A 433 13.17 11.69 2.79
C ALA A 433 14.14 10.80 2.01
N ILE A 434 15.00 10.03 2.71
CA ILE A 434 15.91 9.06 2.09
C ILE A 434 15.12 7.98 1.33
N ALA A 435 13.97 7.55 1.86
CA ALA A 435 13.11 6.58 1.22
C ALA A 435 12.32 7.12 0.01
N GLY A 436 12.36 8.44 -0.26
CA GLY A 436 11.54 9.05 -1.30
C GLY A 436 10.04 8.97 -0.99
N SER A 437 9.66 8.98 0.29
CA SER A 437 8.27 8.83 0.72
C SER A 437 7.41 10.01 0.29
N LEU A 438 6.22 9.72 -0.23
CA LEU A 438 5.24 10.74 -0.64
C LEU A 438 4.12 10.83 0.40
N GLY A 439 4.17 11.87 1.23
CA GLY A 439 3.19 12.11 2.30
C GLY A 439 3.29 11.16 3.50
N GLY A 440 4.27 10.25 3.52
CA GLY A 440 4.52 9.32 4.62
C GLY A 440 5.61 9.80 5.58
N PHE A 441 5.44 10.98 6.18
CA PHE A 441 6.37 11.56 7.16
C PHE A 441 5.89 11.28 8.60
N ASN A 442 5.55 10.03 8.87
CA ASN A 442 4.92 9.56 10.10
C ASN A 442 5.41 8.15 10.47
N ALA A 443 4.99 7.62 11.61
CA ALA A 443 5.36 6.27 12.06
C ALA A 443 4.40 5.19 11.58
N HIS A 444 3.10 5.35 11.83
CA HIS A 444 2.07 4.34 11.51
C HIS A 444 0.66 4.92 11.40
N ALA A 445 0.51 6.13 10.84
CA ALA A 445 -0.82 6.73 10.63
C ALA A 445 -1.79 5.78 9.92
N SER A 446 -1.28 5.02 8.94
CA SER A 446 -2.00 3.99 8.18
C SER A 446 -2.65 2.91 9.07
N ASN A 447 -1.99 2.47 10.14
CA ASN A 447 -2.54 1.46 11.06
C ASN A 447 -3.78 2.00 11.77
N ILE A 448 -3.71 3.23 12.25
CA ILE A 448 -4.80 3.87 12.99
C ILE A 448 -5.97 4.18 12.05
N VAL A 449 -5.70 4.79 10.90
CA VAL A 449 -6.70 5.11 9.89
C VAL A 449 -7.44 3.85 9.46
N SER A 450 -6.72 2.78 9.09
CA SER A 450 -7.33 1.51 8.69
C SER A 450 -8.23 0.92 9.78
N ALA A 451 -7.77 0.92 11.03
CA ALA A 451 -8.53 0.34 12.12
C ALA A 451 -9.82 1.12 12.42
N VAL A 452 -9.76 2.46 12.39
CA VAL A 452 -10.97 3.30 12.56
C VAL A 452 -11.88 3.18 11.34
N PHE A 453 -11.33 3.13 10.12
CA PHE A 453 -12.10 3.03 8.88
C PHE A 453 -12.92 1.75 8.82
N LEU A 454 -12.30 0.60 9.13
CA LEU A 454 -12.98 -0.69 9.19
C LEU A 454 -14.08 -0.70 10.26
N ALA A 455 -13.82 -0.13 11.44
CA ALA A 455 -14.80 -0.06 12.52
C ALA A 455 -15.99 0.83 12.17
N THR A 456 -15.77 1.91 11.42
CA THR A 456 -16.78 2.95 11.17
C THR A 456 -17.38 2.91 9.76
N GLY A 457 -17.08 1.88 8.97
CA GLY A 457 -17.70 1.65 7.65
C GLY A 457 -17.23 2.60 6.56
N GLN A 458 -16.00 3.09 6.67
CA GLN A 458 -15.35 3.88 5.63
C GLN A 458 -14.77 2.94 4.55
N ASP A 459 -14.28 3.52 3.45
CA ASP A 459 -13.63 2.75 2.39
C ASP A 459 -12.15 2.48 2.76
N PRO A 460 -11.77 1.23 3.11
CA PRO A 460 -10.41 0.92 3.55
C PRO A 460 -9.36 1.11 2.44
N ALA A 461 -9.76 1.13 1.16
CA ALA A 461 -8.82 1.39 0.07
C ALA A 461 -8.38 2.85 0.03
N GLN A 462 -9.17 3.77 0.60
CA GLN A 462 -8.80 5.20 0.73
C GLN A 462 -7.77 5.45 1.83
N ASN A 463 -7.40 4.43 2.62
CA ASN A 463 -6.26 4.53 3.53
C ASN A 463 -4.95 4.93 2.80
N VAL A 464 -4.82 4.63 1.51
CA VAL A 464 -3.66 5.04 0.69
C VAL A 464 -3.42 6.54 0.76
N GLU A 465 -4.47 7.37 0.78
CA GLU A 465 -4.37 8.83 0.84
C GLU A 465 -4.77 9.40 2.19
N SER A 466 -5.76 8.82 2.86
CA SER A 466 -6.17 9.21 4.21
C SER A 466 -5.06 9.06 5.25
N SER A 467 -4.06 8.22 5.01
CA SER A 467 -2.89 8.05 5.88
C SER A 467 -1.71 8.97 5.56
N GLN A 468 -1.82 9.82 4.55
CA GLN A 468 -0.83 10.88 4.33
C GLN A 468 -0.80 11.78 5.57
N CYS A 469 0.36 11.83 6.21
CA CYS A 469 0.55 12.47 7.50
C CYS A 469 2.00 12.91 7.67
N ILE A 470 2.19 14.14 8.15
CA ILE A 470 3.46 14.59 8.72
C ILE A 470 3.32 14.76 10.23
N THR A 471 4.21 14.11 10.96
CA THR A 471 4.31 14.18 12.41
C THR A 471 5.46 15.11 12.81
N MET A 472 5.15 16.15 13.56
CA MET A 472 6.13 17.09 14.10
C MET A 472 6.23 16.94 15.62
N MET A 473 7.44 17.03 16.14
CA MET A 473 7.74 16.95 17.56
C MET A 473 8.78 18.00 17.93
N GLU A 474 8.43 18.89 18.84
CA GLU A 474 9.27 20.00 19.26
C GLU A 474 9.40 20.04 20.79
N ALA A 475 10.63 20.27 21.25
CA ALA A 475 10.88 20.49 22.66
C ALA A 475 10.45 21.92 23.03
N ILE A 476 9.63 22.07 24.06
CA ILE A 476 9.14 23.37 24.54
C ILE A 476 9.42 23.53 26.05
N ASN A 477 9.20 24.72 26.59
CA ASN A 477 9.43 25.02 28.02
C ASN A 477 10.85 24.62 28.47
N ASP A 478 11.87 25.08 27.75
CA ASP A 478 13.28 24.72 27.97
C ASP A 478 13.57 23.21 27.87
N GLY A 479 12.81 22.51 27.02
CA GLY A 479 12.93 21.06 26.81
C GLY A 479 12.31 20.19 27.90
N LYS A 480 11.50 20.78 28.79
CA LYS A 480 10.77 20.04 29.82
C LYS A 480 9.57 19.30 29.24
N ASP A 481 8.88 19.90 28.28
CA ASP A 481 7.68 19.35 27.68
C ASP A 481 7.87 19.19 26.18
N ILE A 482 6.97 18.43 25.55
CA ILE A 482 6.98 18.20 24.11
C ILE A 482 5.66 18.70 23.50
N HIS A 483 5.77 19.52 22.48
CA HIS A 483 4.69 19.77 21.54
C HIS A 483 4.74 18.70 20.46
N ILE A 484 3.61 18.08 20.18
CA ILE A 484 3.47 17.10 19.10
C ILE A 484 2.27 17.50 18.25
N SER A 485 2.42 17.39 16.94
CA SER A 485 1.33 17.58 16.00
C SER A 485 1.35 16.56 14.86
N VAL A 486 0.18 16.32 14.30
CA VAL A 486 -0.01 15.60 13.04
C VAL A 486 -0.78 16.49 12.07
N THR A 487 -0.33 16.53 10.82
CA THR A 487 -1.04 17.21 9.73
C THR A 487 -1.39 16.19 8.67
N MET A 488 -2.69 16.01 8.43
CA MET A 488 -3.25 15.02 7.53
C MET A 488 -4.08 15.74 6.45
N PRO A 489 -3.51 15.99 5.25
CA PRO A 489 -4.14 16.86 4.25
C PRO A 489 -5.30 16.21 3.51
N SER A 490 -5.46 14.89 3.59
CA SER A 490 -6.32 14.13 2.70
C SER A 490 -7.19 13.06 3.35
N ILE A 491 -7.84 13.33 4.50
CA ILE A 491 -8.71 12.35 5.16
C ILE A 491 -10.05 12.23 4.43
N GLU A 492 -10.30 11.09 3.78
CA GLU A 492 -11.56 10.78 3.09
C GLU A 492 -12.53 10.00 3.98
N VAL A 493 -13.40 10.71 4.70
CA VAL A 493 -14.42 10.09 5.57
C VAL A 493 -15.81 10.64 5.32
N GLY A 494 -16.81 9.82 5.64
CA GLY A 494 -18.22 10.17 5.66
C GLY A 494 -18.97 9.45 6.77
N THR A 495 -20.11 9.99 7.17
CA THR A 495 -21.00 9.41 8.20
C THR A 495 -22.36 9.02 7.62
N VAL A 496 -22.51 9.14 6.29
CA VAL A 496 -23.67 8.75 5.48
C VAL A 496 -23.21 8.02 4.23
N GLY A 497 -23.90 6.93 3.88
CA GLY A 497 -23.69 6.16 2.65
C GLY A 497 -22.59 5.10 2.77
N GLY A 498 -22.53 4.20 1.78
CA GLY A 498 -21.61 3.07 1.79
C GLY A 498 -21.76 2.20 3.04
N GLY A 499 -20.64 1.70 3.57
CA GLY A 499 -20.60 0.80 4.73
C GLY A 499 -21.06 1.43 6.05
N THR A 500 -21.23 2.75 6.13
CA THR A 500 -21.69 3.46 7.35
C THR A 500 -23.10 3.07 7.79
N GLN A 501 -23.89 2.48 6.89
CA GLN A 501 -25.27 2.05 7.14
C GLN A 501 -25.36 0.65 7.77
N LEU A 502 -24.30 -0.17 7.65
CA LEU A 502 -24.26 -1.50 8.24
C LEU A 502 -24.34 -1.42 9.76
N ALA A 503 -25.06 -2.36 10.38
CA ALA A 503 -25.43 -2.27 11.80
C ALA A 503 -24.22 -2.07 12.73
N SER A 504 -23.17 -2.89 12.57
CA SER A 504 -21.95 -2.83 13.39
C SER A 504 -21.19 -1.51 13.22
N GLN A 505 -21.06 -1.04 11.97
CA GLN A 505 -20.37 0.20 11.63
C GLN A 505 -21.17 1.42 12.11
N SER A 506 -22.49 1.40 11.95
CA SER A 506 -23.39 2.43 12.50
C SER A 506 -23.31 2.48 14.02
N ALA A 507 -23.15 1.36 14.72
CA ALA A 507 -22.99 1.34 16.17
C ALA A 507 -21.68 2.01 16.59
N CYS A 508 -20.58 1.77 15.86
CA CYS A 508 -19.30 2.45 16.10
C CYS A 508 -19.37 3.96 15.84
N LEU A 509 -20.07 4.39 14.78
CA LEU A 509 -20.32 5.82 14.53
C LEU A 509 -21.22 6.46 15.60
N ASN A 510 -22.20 5.72 16.14
CA ASN A 510 -23.04 6.18 17.24
C ASN A 510 -22.21 6.35 18.53
N LEU A 511 -21.29 5.44 18.82
CA LEU A 511 -20.37 5.54 19.96
C LEU A 511 -19.54 6.83 19.91
N LEU A 512 -19.13 7.24 18.71
CA LEU A 512 -18.42 8.49 18.45
C LEU A 512 -19.33 9.73 18.41
N GLY A 513 -20.65 9.56 18.44
CA GLY A 513 -21.63 10.65 18.36
C GLY A 513 -21.71 11.33 16.99
N VAL A 514 -21.29 10.67 15.91
CA VAL A 514 -21.20 11.26 14.56
C VAL A 514 -22.02 10.52 13.50
N LYS A 515 -22.82 9.52 13.86
CA LYS A 515 -23.60 8.75 12.88
C LYS A 515 -24.62 9.61 12.12
N GLY A 516 -24.69 9.43 10.81
CA GLY A 516 -25.68 10.05 9.95
C GLY A 516 -25.36 11.50 9.58
N ALA A 517 -26.31 12.14 8.90
CA ALA A 517 -26.22 13.55 8.54
C ALA A 517 -26.37 14.43 9.79
N SER A 518 -25.58 15.49 9.86
CA SER A 518 -25.71 16.44 10.96
C SER A 518 -27.03 17.20 10.89
N LYS A 519 -27.67 17.37 12.04
CA LYS A 519 -28.89 18.17 12.20
C LYS A 519 -28.61 19.68 12.28
N GLU A 520 -27.39 20.05 12.66
CA GLU A 520 -27.00 21.44 12.88
C GLU A 520 -26.55 22.10 11.58
N ALA A 521 -25.55 21.51 10.92
CA ALA A 521 -25.04 22.01 9.65
C ALA A 521 -24.44 20.87 8.81
N PRO A 522 -24.73 20.82 7.49
CA PRO A 522 -24.17 19.78 6.62
C PRO A 522 -22.64 19.66 6.73
N GLY A 523 -22.18 18.41 6.88
CA GLY A 523 -20.76 18.05 6.95
C GLY A 523 -20.14 18.11 8.34
N MET A 524 -20.84 18.62 9.36
CA MET A 524 -20.30 18.71 10.72
C MET A 524 -19.92 17.35 11.31
N ASN A 525 -20.72 16.30 11.07
CA ASN A 525 -20.44 14.97 11.60
C ASN A 525 -19.22 14.37 10.88
N SER A 526 -19.14 14.52 9.56
CA SER A 526 -17.98 14.03 8.80
C SER A 526 -16.68 14.78 9.15
N ARG A 527 -16.75 16.10 9.40
CA ARG A 527 -15.61 16.90 9.88
C ARG A 527 -15.17 16.45 11.27
N ARG A 528 -16.11 16.22 12.20
CA ARG A 528 -15.83 15.69 13.53
C ARG A 528 -15.23 14.28 13.48
N LEU A 529 -15.70 13.41 12.59
CA LEU A 529 -15.07 12.10 12.38
C LEU A 529 -13.62 12.25 11.91
N ALA A 530 -13.34 13.19 11.00
CA ALA A 530 -11.97 13.45 10.52
C ALA A 530 -11.05 13.95 11.65
N THR A 531 -11.54 14.82 12.54
CA THR A 531 -10.75 15.27 13.69
C THR A 531 -10.51 14.15 14.71
N ILE A 532 -11.49 13.28 14.95
CA ILE A 532 -11.32 12.08 15.78
C ILE A 532 -10.26 11.15 15.18
N VAL A 533 -10.28 10.92 13.86
CA VAL A 533 -9.24 10.13 13.16
C VAL A 533 -7.87 10.75 13.37
N ALA A 534 -7.71 12.07 13.15
CA ALA A 534 -6.44 12.75 13.35
C ALA A 534 -5.97 12.71 14.81
N GLY A 535 -6.87 12.87 15.78
CA GLY A 535 -6.56 12.74 17.22
C GLY A 535 -6.15 11.32 17.61
N ALA A 536 -6.78 10.30 17.04
CA ALA A 536 -6.38 8.92 17.24
C ALA A 536 -5.00 8.64 16.61
N VAL A 537 -4.72 9.20 15.43
CA VAL A 537 -3.40 9.12 14.78
C VAL A 537 -2.34 9.79 15.67
N LEU A 538 -2.60 10.99 16.18
CA LEU A 538 -1.70 11.69 17.11
C LEU A 538 -1.37 10.83 18.35
N ALA A 539 -2.38 10.19 18.95
CA ALA A 539 -2.20 9.27 20.07
C ALA A 539 -1.34 8.05 19.68
N GLY A 540 -1.64 7.45 18.53
CA GLY A 540 -0.89 6.33 17.98
C GLY A 540 0.58 6.69 17.74
N GLU A 541 0.84 7.81 17.07
CA GLU A 541 2.17 8.31 16.75
C GLU A 541 2.98 8.54 18.03
N LEU A 542 2.41 9.23 19.01
CA LEU A 542 3.05 9.49 20.31
C LEU A 542 3.47 8.19 21.00
N SER A 543 2.58 7.20 21.06
CA SER A 543 2.86 5.93 21.73
C SER A 543 3.92 5.10 20.99
N LEU A 544 3.80 4.96 19.67
CA LEU A 544 4.73 4.15 18.88
C LEU A 544 6.13 4.76 18.86
N MET A 545 6.25 6.07 18.63
CA MET A 545 7.53 6.78 18.67
C MET A 545 8.20 6.63 20.04
N SER A 546 7.41 6.68 21.12
CA SER A 546 7.92 6.43 22.47
C SER A 546 8.41 5.01 22.68
N ALA A 547 7.68 4.01 22.17
CA ALA A 547 8.10 2.61 22.26
C ALA A 547 9.37 2.32 21.46
N ILE A 548 9.56 2.97 20.30
CA ILE A 548 10.79 2.88 19.50
C ILE A 548 11.95 3.56 20.23
N ALA A 549 11.76 4.79 20.70
CA ALA A 549 12.79 5.54 21.43
C ALA A 549 13.27 4.79 22.69
N ALA A 550 12.38 4.06 23.36
CA ALA A 550 12.71 3.24 24.53
C ALA A 550 13.24 1.82 24.21
N GLY A 551 13.32 1.43 22.93
CA GLY A 551 13.72 0.07 22.52
C GLY A 551 12.73 -1.03 22.92
N GLN A 552 11.45 -0.70 23.09
CA GLN A 552 10.40 -1.59 23.63
C GLN A 552 9.52 -2.25 22.56
N LEU A 553 9.68 -1.88 21.28
CA LEU A 553 8.81 -2.33 20.19
C LEU A 553 8.73 -3.86 20.09
N VAL A 554 9.88 -4.54 19.99
CA VAL A 554 9.95 -6.00 19.81
C VAL A 554 9.35 -6.74 21.02
N LYS A 555 9.69 -6.31 22.24
CA LYS A 555 9.16 -6.93 23.47
C LYS A 555 7.63 -6.83 23.55
N SER A 556 7.08 -5.72 23.10
CA SER A 556 5.62 -5.50 23.10
C SER A 556 4.95 -6.40 22.06
N HIS A 557 5.42 -6.41 20.82
CA HIS A 557 4.90 -7.31 19.78
C HIS A 557 4.97 -8.78 20.20
N MET A 558 6.07 -9.23 20.81
CA MET A 558 6.21 -10.61 21.26
C MET A 558 5.20 -10.99 22.36
N LYS A 559 4.81 -10.04 23.22
CA LYS A 559 3.85 -10.28 24.30
C LYS A 559 2.41 -10.37 23.81
N TYR A 560 2.02 -9.58 22.80
CA TYR A 560 0.61 -9.47 22.37
C TYR A 560 0.31 -10.11 21.00
N ASN A 561 1.31 -10.32 20.14
CA ASN A 561 1.11 -10.94 18.81
C ASN A 561 1.44 -12.43 18.79
N ARG A 562 2.06 -12.98 19.85
CA ARG A 562 2.23 -14.43 20.00
C ARG A 562 1.30 -14.88 21.11
N SER A 563 0.29 -15.67 20.77
CA SER A 563 -0.51 -16.32 21.80
C SER A 563 0.43 -17.24 22.59
N SER A 564 0.43 -17.13 23.93
CA SER A 564 1.09 -18.12 24.78
C SER A 564 0.46 -19.51 24.66
N ARG A 565 -0.71 -19.62 24.00
CA ARG A 565 -1.42 -20.88 23.72
C ARG A 565 -0.72 -21.71 22.64
N ASP A 566 -0.14 -21.07 21.62
CA ASP A 566 0.57 -21.78 20.54
C ASP A 566 1.90 -22.39 21.00
N ILE A 567 2.48 -21.88 22.09
CA ILE A 567 3.74 -22.42 22.65
C ILE A 567 3.46 -23.66 23.48
N THR A 568 2.35 -23.72 24.20
CA THR A 568 2.00 -24.87 25.06
C THR A 568 1.52 -26.10 24.29
N GLY A 569 1.00 -25.94 23.06
CA GLY A 569 0.56 -27.07 22.23
C GLY A 569 1.70 -27.80 21.50
N ALA A 570 2.83 -27.13 21.28
CA ALA A 570 3.98 -27.71 20.58
C ALA A 570 4.92 -28.53 21.48
N THR A 571 4.71 -28.53 22.81
CA THR A 571 5.59 -29.25 23.76
C THR A 571 4.99 -30.56 24.28
N THR A 572 3.78 -30.95 23.89
CA THR A 572 3.08 -32.12 24.46
C THR A 572 3.04 -33.36 23.55
N THR A 573 3.71 -33.36 22.40
CA THR A 573 3.70 -34.50 21.45
C THR A 573 5.01 -35.25 21.32
N THR A 574 5.91 -35.13 22.30
CA THR A 574 7.15 -35.92 22.33
C THR A 574 7.40 -36.50 23.71
N THR A 575 6.48 -37.35 24.19
CA THR A 575 6.76 -38.41 25.18
C THR A 575 5.48 -39.22 25.45
N THR A 576 5.29 -40.29 24.69
CA THR A 576 5.02 -41.67 25.19
C THR A 576 4.96 -42.62 24.01
#